data_AF-A0A354Z3B4-F1
#
_entry.id   AF-A0A354Z3B4-F1
#
_cell.length_a   1.000
_cell.length_b   1.000
_cell.length_c   1.000
_cell.angle_alpha   90.00
_cell.angle_beta   90.00
_cell.angle_gamma   90.00
#
_symmetry.space_group_name_H-M   'P 1'
#
loop_
_entity.id
_entity.type
_entity.pdbx_description
1 polymer ?
#
loop_
_entity_poly.entity_id
_entity_poly.type
_entity_poly.pdbx_seq_one_letter_code
_entity_poly.pdbx_strand_id
1 'polypeptide(L)'
;MIAPHPPALRPGSTPRNRPANLFAATLLALTAIPVSSSAAVDAVHSANWFDPARSGEGWSLEIIAPDTALGYWFTYDETGEQRWLVGVGRIEGDRIEFPNLLVTSGGRFGPAF
;
A
#
# COMPACT_ATOMS: atom_id res chain seq x y z
N MET A 1 59.57 5.97 86.28
CA MET A 1 60.02 4.60 86.02
C MET A 1 59.13 4.01 84.91
N ILE A 2 59.68 3.89 83.69
CA ILE A 2 59.43 2.90 82.60
C ILE A 2 57.94 2.59 82.29
N ALA A 3 57.39 2.85 81.10
CA ALA A 3 57.79 2.24 79.82
C ALA A 3 57.27 3.02 78.58
N PRO A 4 57.93 2.92 77.40
CA PRO A 4 57.35 3.30 76.11
C PRO A 4 56.53 2.13 75.53
N HIS A 5 55.35 2.41 74.95
CA HIS A 5 54.46 1.42 74.33
C HIS A 5 54.45 1.59 72.78
N PRO A 6 54.47 0.49 72.00
CA PRO A 6 54.89 0.42 70.59
C PRO A 6 53.84 0.86 69.55
N PRO A 7 54.24 1.02 68.25
CA PRO A 7 53.46 1.73 67.23
C PRO A 7 52.39 0.88 66.52
N ALA A 8 51.52 1.64 65.83
CA ALA A 8 50.27 1.26 65.19
C ALA A 8 50.35 0.21 64.07
N LEU A 9 49.28 -0.59 63.95
CA LEU A 9 48.88 -1.28 62.72
C LEU A 9 47.61 -0.63 62.17
N ARG A 10 47.75 0.10 61.06
CA ARG A 10 46.60 0.65 60.32
C ARG A 10 45.82 -0.49 59.66
N PRO A 11 44.48 -0.53 59.76
CA PRO A 11 43.68 -1.55 59.09
C PRO A 11 43.81 -1.46 57.57
N GLY A 12 44.03 -2.62 56.93
CA GLY A 12 44.13 -2.75 55.48
C GLY A 12 42.86 -2.33 54.76
N SER A 13 43.03 -1.57 53.68
CA SER A 13 41.98 -1.19 52.74
C SER A 13 41.70 -2.36 51.78
N THR A 14 40.66 -3.14 52.03
CA THR A 14 40.15 -4.12 51.07
C THR A 14 39.41 -3.38 49.95
N PRO A 15 39.78 -3.54 48.67
CA PRO A 15 39.08 -2.90 47.57
C PRO A 15 37.70 -3.55 47.37
N ARG A 16 36.65 -2.74 47.39
CA ARG A 16 35.28 -3.19 47.13
C ARG A 16 34.95 -3.01 45.65
N ASN A 17 35.18 -4.06 44.87
CA ASN A 17 34.61 -4.19 43.54
C ASN A 17 33.12 -4.55 43.65
N ARG A 18 32.21 -3.66 43.24
CA ARG A 18 30.86 -4.03 42.79
C ARG A 18 30.54 -3.32 41.46
N PRO A 19 30.01 -4.04 40.46
CA PRO A 19 29.97 -3.60 39.08
C PRO A 19 28.82 -2.63 38.75
N ALA A 20 29.15 -1.69 37.86
CA ALA A 20 28.47 -1.26 36.64
C ALA A 20 26.96 -0.93 36.62
N ASN A 21 26.71 0.30 36.11
CA ASN A 21 25.65 0.72 35.18
C ASN A 21 24.19 0.72 35.64
N LEU A 22 23.51 1.85 35.40
CA LEU A 22 22.31 1.83 34.55
C LEU A 22 22.16 3.15 33.80
N PHE A 23 21.98 2.95 32.49
CA PHE A 23 22.03 3.92 31.42
C PHE A 23 20.83 4.87 31.44
N ALA A 24 21.00 5.96 30.71
CA ALA A 24 19.95 6.86 30.28
C ALA A 24 18.68 6.10 29.82
N ALA A 25 17.55 6.75 30.07
CA ALA A 25 16.25 6.39 29.53
C ALA A 25 16.33 6.10 28.02
N THR A 26 15.73 5.00 27.59
CA THR A 26 15.20 4.90 26.23
C THR A 26 13.88 4.17 26.33
N LEU A 27 12.80 4.95 26.39
CA LEU A 27 11.47 4.45 26.12
C LEU A 27 11.47 4.05 24.64
N LEU A 28 11.50 2.75 24.34
CA LEU A 28 11.24 2.29 22.99
C LEU A 28 9.73 2.50 22.74
N ALA A 29 9.35 3.69 22.28
CA ALA A 29 8.05 3.86 21.66
C ALA A 29 8.08 3.04 20.37
N LEU A 30 7.57 1.81 20.43
CA LEU A 30 7.32 1.00 19.25
C LEU A 30 6.18 1.69 18.49
N THR A 31 6.51 2.66 17.64
CA THR A 31 5.52 3.21 16.72
C THR A 31 5.12 2.08 15.80
N ALA A 32 3.93 1.52 15.99
CA ALA A 32 3.34 0.61 15.04
C ALA A 32 3.33 1.32 13.69
N ILE A 33 4.16 0.85 12.75
CA ILE A 33 4.11 1.32 11.37
C ILE A 33 2.78 0.79 10.84
N PRO A 34 1.82 1.65 10.43
CA PRO A 34 0.65 1.14 9.75
C PRO A 34 1.14 0.49 8.45
N VAL A 35 1.09 -0.84 8.39
CA VAL A 35 1.19 -1.55 7.12
C VAL A 35 -0.12 -1.25 6.41
N SER A 36 -0.10 -0.25 5.53
CA SER A 36 -1.13 -0.09 4.52
C SER A 36 -1.03 -1.29 3.59
N SER A 37 -1.75 -2.37 3.93
CA SER A 37 -2.02 -3.41 2.94
C SER A 37 -2.99 -2.77 1.95
N SER A 38 -2.49 -2.38 0.78
CA SER A 38 -3.40 -2.08 -0.31
C SER A 38 -4.24 -3.34 -0.55
N ALA A 39 -5.56 -3.21 -0.45
CA ALA A 39 -6.44 -4.35 -0.66
C ALA A 39 -6.27 -4.79 -2.11
N ALA A 40 -6.13 -6.10 -2.32
CA ALA A 40 -6.09 -6.62 -3.68
C ALA A 40 -7.40 -6.25 -4.40
N VAL A 41 -7.29 -5.90 -5.68
CA VAL A 41 -8.46 -5.72 -6.53
C VAL A 41 -9.21 -7.05 -6.60
N ASP A 42 -10.52 -6.99 -6.42
CA ASP A 42 -11.41 -8.13 -6.42
C ASP A 42 -12.79 -7.77 -7.00
N ALA A 43 -13.71 -8.73 -6.98
CA ALA A 43 -15.06 -8.56 -7.52
C ALA A 43 -15.81 -7.31 -7.03
N VAL A 44 -15.56 -6.83 -5.80
CA VAL A 44 -16.29 -5.67 -5.25
C VAL A 44 -15.92 -4.35 -5.92
N HIS A 45 -14.83 -4.34 -6.69
CA HIS A 45 -14.37 -3.18 -7.44
C HIS A 45 -15.06 -3.05 -8.82
N SER A 46 -15.92 -4.01 -9.19
CA SER A 46 -16.70 -3.92 -10.42
C SER A 46 -17.76 -2.82 -10.31
N ALA A 47 -17.77 -1.87 -11.24
CA ALA A 47 -18.63 -0.71 -11.18
C ALA A 47 -18.76 0.00 -12.54
N ASN A 48 -19.72 0.93 -12.59
CA ASN A 48 -19.99 1.78 -13.75
C ASN A 48 -20.02 3.23 -13.29
N TRP A 49 -19.37 4.11 -14.04
CA TRP A 49 -19.31 5.54 -13.79
C TRP A 49 -19.66 6.30 -15.06
N PHE A 50 -20.40 7.39 -14.93
CA PHE A 50 -20.83 8.22 -16.06
C PHE A 50 -20.64 9.70 -15.71
N ASP A 51 -20.40 10.52 -16.74
CA ASP A 51 -20.39 11.99 -16.60
C ASP A 51 -21.79 12.55 -16.92
N PRO A 52 -22.52 13.11 -15.94
CA PRO A 52 -23.85 13.68 -16.18
C PRO A 52 -23.85 14.89 -17.11
N ALA A 53 -22.73 15.61 -17.25
CA ALA A 53 -22.60 16.75 -18.14
C ALA A 53 -22.29 16.35 -19.59
N ARG A 54 -21.85 15.10 -19.81
CA ARG A 54 -21.46 14.56 -21.10
C ARG A 54 -22.18 13.25 -21.35
N SER A 55 -23.44 13.34 -21.80
CA SER A 55 -24.25 12.18 -22.19
C SER A 55 -23.44 11.19 -23.01
N GLY A 56 -23.44 9.90 -22.64
CA GLY A 56 -22.71 8.87 -23.37
C GLY A 56 -21.22 8.74 -23.05
N GLU A 57 -20.67 9.57 -22.15
CA GLU A 57 -19.31 9.42 -21.63
C GLU A 57 -19.29 8.72 -20.26
N GLY A 58 -18.35 7.80 -20.08
CA GLY A 58 -18.22 7.04 -18.83
C GLY A 58 -17.30 5.83 -18.95
N TRP A 59 -17.22 5.06 -17.88
CA TRP A 59 -16.40 3.86 -17.79
C TRP A 59 -17.20 2.72 -17.15
N SER A 60 -16.94 1.49 -17.59
CA SER A 60 -17.39 0.27 -16.96
C SER A 60 -16.18 -0.60 -16.66
N LEU A 61 -16.08 -1.10 -15.43
CA LEU A 61 -15.07 -2.04 -14.99
C LEU A 61 -15.74 -3.27 -14.42
N GLU A 62 -15.32 -4.44 -14.87
CA GLU A 62 -15.78 -5.72 -14.36
C GLU A 62 -14.58 -6.60 -14.02
N ILE A 63 -14.54 -7.12 -12.79
CA ILE A 63 -13.55 -8.13 -12.40
C ILE A 63 -14.14 -9.51 -12.68
N ILE A 64 -13.70 -10.12 -13.77
CA ILE A 64 -14.29 -11.36 -14.33
C ILE A 64 -13.56 -12.62 -13.88
N ALA A 65 -12.34 -12.50 -13.35
CA ALA A 65 -11.57 -13.57 -12.72
C ALA A 65 -10.59 -12.97 -11.69
N PRO A 66 -9.95 -13.79 -10.82
CA PRO A 66 -9.04 -13.28 -9.78
C PRO A 66 -7.88 -12.42 -10.31
N ASP A 67 -7.44 -12.64 -11.54
CA ASP A 67 -6.33 -11.94 -12.19
C ASP A 67 -6.75 -11.16 -13.45
N THR A 68 -8.06 -11.10 -13.75
CA THR A 68 -8.57 -10.61 -15.03
C THR A 68 -9.72 -9.61 -14.83
N ALA A 69 -9.59 -8.46 -15.49
CA ALA A 69 -10.62 -7.43 -15.55
C ALA A 69 -11.02 -7.14 -17.00
N LEU A 70 -12.25 -6.67 -17.19
CA LEU A 70 -12.79 -6.17 -18.44
C LEU A 70 -13.14 -4.70 -18.27
N GLY A 71 -12.61 -3.85 -19.15
CA GLY A 71 -12.81 -2.41 -19.12
C GLY A 71 -13.49 -1.94 -20.39
N TYR A 72 -14.50 -1.09 -20.23
CA TYR A 72 -15.13 -0.33 -21.29
C TYR A 72 -14.99 1.15 -21.00
N TRP A 73 -14.57 1.92 -22.00
CA TRP A 73 -14.54 3.38 -21.94
C TRP A 73 -15.38 3.95 -23.06
N PHE A 74 -16.48 4.59 -22.68
CA PHE A 74 -17.38 5.32 -23.57
C PHE A 74 -16.91 6.77 -23.60
N THR A 75 -16.52 7.27 -24.77
CA THR A 75 -15.98 8.63 -24.92
C THR A 75 -16.24 9.17 -26.31
N TYR A 76 -15.57 10.26 -26.66
CA TYR A 76 -15.65 10.95 -27.93
C TYR A 76 -14.26 11.12 -28.51
N ASP A 77 -14.17 11.09 -29.83
CA ASP A 77 -12.92 11.37 -30.53
C ASP A 77 -12.65 12.88 -30.67
N GLU A 78 -11.57 13.19 -31.40
CA GLU A 78 -11.11 14.55 -31.63
C GLU A 78 -12.10 15.40 -32.45
N THR A 79 -13.06 14.76 -33.13
CA THR A 79 -14.14 15.41 -33.91
C THR A 79 -15.47 15.46 -33.16
N GLY A 80 -15.56 14.83 -31.99
CA GLY A 80 -16.78 14.72 -31.20
C GLY A 80 -17.67 13.54 -31.58
N GLU A 81 -17.19 12.60 -32.41
CA GLU A 81 -17.91 11.36 -32.71
C GLU A 81 -17.72 10.33 -31.60
N GLN A 82 -18.73 9.50 -31.36
CA GLN A 82 -18.68 8.54 -30.26
C GLN A 82 -17.62 7.45 -30.50
N ARG A 83 -16.74 7.27 -29.52
CA ARG A 83 -15.66 6.27 -29.52
C ARG A 83 -15.80 5.37 -28.30
N TRP A 84 -15.66 4.06 -28.54
CA TRP A 84 -15.72 3.05 -27.49
C TRP A 84 -14.39 2.31 -27.47
N LEU A 85 -13.72 2.29 -26.32
CA LEU A 85 -12.51 1.53 -26.10
C LEU A 85 -12.81 0.34 -25.20
N VAL A 86 -12.33 -0.84 -25.57
CA VAL A 86 -12.53 -2.09 -24.81
C VAL A 86 -11.18 -2.74 -24.57
N GLY A 87 -10.94 -3.19 -23.34
CA GLY A 87 -9.69 -3.87 -22.98
C GLY A 87 -9.90 -4.98 -21.98
N VAL A 88 -9.09 -6.04 -22.10
CA VAL A 88 -8.92 -7.04 -21.05
C VAL A 88 -7.65 -6.70 -20.28
N GLY A 89 -7.81 -6.45 -18.98
CA GLY A 89 -6.75 -6.05 -18.08
C GLY A 89 -6.27 -7.19 -17.19
N ARG A 90 -5.00 -7.14 -16.80
CA ARG A 90 -4.38 -8.03 -15.82
C ARG A 90 -4.39 -7.37 -14.45
N ILE A 91 -4.82 -8.11 -13.43
CA ILE A 91 -4.83 -7.63 -12.05
C ILE A 91 -3.52 -8.03 -11.38
N GLU A 92 -2.83 -7.06 -10.79
CA GLU A 92 -1.55 -7.21 -10.11
C GLU A 92 -1.62 -6.50 -8.76
N GLY A 93 -2.02 -7.26 -7.72
CA GLY A 93 -2.23 -6.71 -6.38
C GLY A 93 -3.38 -5.72 -6.38
N ASP A 94 -3.06 -4.44 -6.19
CA ASP A 94 -4.00 -3.33 -6.12
C ASP A 94 -4.15 -2.55 -7.44
N ARG A 95 -3.58 -3.08 -8.53
CA ARG A 95 -3.54 -2.44 -9.84
C ARG A 95 -4.18 -3.31 -10.91
N ILE A 96 -4.80 -2.68 -11.89
CA ILE A 96 -5.21 -3.30 -13.14
C ILE A 96 -4.44 -2.67 -14.29
N GLU A 97 -3.79 -3.47 -15.11
CA GLU A 97 -3.07 -3.01 -16.30
C GLU A 97 -3.80 -3.47 -17.57
N PHE A 98 -4.19 -2.53 -18.43
CA PHE A 98 -4.78 -2.77 -19.73
C PHE A 98 -3.73 -2.52 -20.83
N PRO A 99 -2.94 -3.54 -21.23
CA PRO A 99 -1.83 -3.33 -22.17
C PRO A 99 -2.29 -2.97 -23.58
N ASN A 100 -3.51 -3.36 -23.95
CA ASN A 100 -4.11 -3.05 -25.24
C ASN A 100 -5.56 -2.61 -25.06
N LEU A 101 -5.95 -1.59 -25.80
CA LEU A 101 -7.34 -1.15 -25.95
C LEU A 101 -7.74 -1.27 -27.42
N LEU A 102 -8.88 -1.90 -27.66
CA LEU A 102 -9.50 -2.01 -28.97
C LEU A 102 -10.52 -0.90 -29.14
N VAL A 103 -10.47 -0.18 -30.26
CA VAL A 103 -11.53 0.74 -30.65
C VAL A 103 -12.58 -0.06 -31.41
N THR A 104 -13.81 -0.10 -30.91
CA THR A 104 -14.91 -0.76 -31.62
C THR A 104 -15.60 0.23 -32.55
N SER A 105 -15.97 -0.22 -33.74
CA SER A 105 -16.73 0.58 -34.70
C SER A 105 -17.70 -0.29 -35.49
N GLY A 106 -18.68 0.33 -36.15
CA GLY A 106 -19.51 -0.36 -37.14
C GLY A 106 -20.45 -1.44 -36.61
N GLY A 107 -20.89 -1.33 -35.35
CA GLY A 107 -21.94 -2.20 -34.82
C GLY A 107 -23.19 -2.13 -35.71
N ARG A 108 -23.64 -3.28 -36.22
CA ARG A 108 -24.84 -3.39 -37.07
C ARG A 108 -25.90 -4.13 -36.28
N PHE A 109 -27.13 -3.61 -36.27
CA PHE A 109 -28.24 -4.18 -35.51
C PHE A 109 -29.49 -4.26 -36.39
N GLY A 110 -30.27 -5.32 -36.22
CA GLY A 110 -31.56 -5.52 -36.91
C GLY A 110 -31.65 -6.90 -37.60
N PRO A 111 -32.81 -7.27 -38.15
CA PRO A 111 -33.04 -8.62 -38.71
C PRO A 111 -32.12 -9.02 -39.88
N ALA A 112 -31.41 -8.06 -40.46
CA ALA A 112 -30.54 -8.22 -41.61
C ALA A 112 -29.04 -8.23 -41.29
N PHE A 113 -28.68 -8.24 -40.00
CA PHE A 113 -27.30 -8.27 -39.50
C PHE A 113 -27.14 -9.39 -38.49
#